data_AF-A0AAU9FXV9-F1
#
_entry.id   AF-A0AAU9FXV9-F1
#
_cell.length_a   1.000
_cell.length_b   1.000
_cell.length_c   1.000
_cell.angle_alpha   90.00
_cell.angle_beta   90.00
_cell.angle_gamma   90.00
#
_symmetry.space_group_name_H-M   'P 1'
#
loop_
_entity.id
_entity.type
_entity.pdbx_description
1 polymer ?
#
loop_
_entity_poly.entity_id
_entity_poly.type
_entity_poly.pdbx_seq_one_letter_code
_entity_poly.pdbx_strand_id
1 'polypeptide(L)'
;MSIIGENNGSSSIPPNTATGTVIATANGPRVVTIYKTETGFGFNVRGQVSEGGQLRSINGELYAPLQHVSAVLENGAAEKAGIKKGDRILEV
;
A
#
# COMPACT_ATOMS: atom_id res chain seq x y z
N MET A 1 -2.03 -10.36 -2.28
CA MET A 1 -1.04 -9.26 -2.21
C MET A 1 -1.49 -8.15 -1.25
N SER A 2 -0.65 -7.78 -0.28
CA SER A 2 -0.95 -6.77 0.78
C SER A 2 -0.07 -5.51 0.65
N ILE A 3 -0.63 -4.30 0.78
CA ILE A 3 0.09 -3.02 0.55
C ILE A 3 -0.20 -1.87 1.54
N ILE A 4 0.78 -1.00 1.84
CA ILE A 4 0.69 0.16 2.78
C ILE A 4 0.79 1.50 2.02
N GLY A 5 -0.07 2.50 2.34
CA GLY A 5 -0.06 3.86 1.75
C GLY A 5 0.20 4.99 2.78
N GLU A 6 0.79 6.11 2.35
CA GLU A 6 1.09 7.30 3.18
C GLU A 6 0.42 8.54 2.55
N ASN A 7 -0.43 9.27 3.28
CA ASN A 7 -1.06 10.53 2.81
C ASN A 7 -0.76 11.67 3.80
N ASN A 8 -0.14 12.75 3.32
CA ASN A 8 0.03 14.01 4.06
C ASN A 8 -1.23 14.87 3.84
N GLY A 9 -2.13 14.92 4.83
CA GLY A 9 -3.32 15.74 4.78
C GLY A 9 -3.74 16.17 6.19
N SER A 10 -3.38 17.40 6.54
CA SER A 10 -3.80 18.09 7.77
C SER A 10 -5.33 18.17 7.84
N SER A 11 -5.97 17.64 8.89
CA SER A 11 -7.31 18.10 9.26
C SER A 11 -7.59 17.91 10.75
N SER A 12 -8.04 19.01 11.34
CA SER A 12 -8.35 19.26 12.75
C SER A 12 -9.42 18.33 13.34
N ILE A 13 -9.20 17.90 14.59
CA ILE A 13 -10.09 17.08 15.42
C ILE A 13 -11.20 17.97 16.05
N PRO A 14 -12.49 17.62 15.94
CA PRO A 14 -13.50 18.00 16.93
C PRO A 14 -13.87 16.81 17.85
N PRO A 15 -14.31 17.06 19.10
CA PRO A 15 -14.54 16.01 20.09
C PRO A 15 -15.92 15.36 19.94
N ASN A 16 -15.91 14.02 19.94
CA ASN A 16 -16.90 13.08 20.47
C ASN A 16 -18.41 13.44 20.42
N THR A 17 -19.14 12.81 19.49
CA THR A 17 -20.55 12.40 19.68
C THR A 17 -20.75 10.97 19.21
N ALA A 18 -21.34 10.15 20.07
CA ALA A 18 -21.60 8.73 19.90
C ALA A 18 -22.46 8.41 18.67
N THR A 19 -21.88 7.65 17.74
CA THR A 19 -22.56 6.72 16.84
C THR A 19 -21.46 5.82 16.30
N GLY A 20 -21.57 4.51 16.53
CA GLY A 20 -20.55 3.52 16.18
C GLY A 20 -20.37 3.39 14.67
N THR A 21 -19.76 4.39 14.05
CA THR A 21 -19.10 4.28 12.75
C THR A 21 -17.68 3.89 13.09
N VAL A 22 -17.33 2.64 12.82
CA VAL A 22 -15.95 2.17 12.87
C VAL A 22 -15.14 3.12 12.00
N ILE A 23 -14.41 4.05 12.62
CA ILE A 23 -13.37 4.85 11.96
C ILE A 23 -12.28 3.83 11.66
N ALA A 24 -12.46 3.09 10.58
CA ALA A 24 -11.40 2.29 10.00
C ALA A 24 -10.27 3.26 9.74
N THR A 25 -9.19 3.11 10.51
CA THR A 25 -7.92 3.77 10.27
C THR A 25 -7.56 3.48 8.81
N ALA A 26 -7.82 4.44 7.92
CA ALA A 26 -7.76 4.26 6.46
C ALA A 26 -6.33 4.09 5.92
N ASN A 27 -5.40 3.62 6.75
CA ASN A 27 -3.95 3.58 6.53
C ASN A 27 -3.33 2.23 7.00
N GLY A 28 -4.12 1.16 7.03
CA GLY A 28 -3.62 -0.20 7.28
C GLY A 28 -3.17 -0.91 6.00
N PRO A 29 -2.44 -2.04 6.11
CA PRO A 29 -2.19 -2.93 4.98
C PRO A 29 -3.51 -3.35 4.31
N ARG A 30 -3.60 -3.22 2.99
CA ARG A 30 -4.79 -3.60 2.22
C ARG A 30 -4.50 -4.79 1.30
N VAL A 31 -5.41 -5.75 1.25
CA VAL A 31 -5.33 -6.89 0.33
C VAL A 31 -5.96 -6.51 -1.00
N VAL A 32 -5.25 -6.77 -2.08
CA VAL A 32 -5.69 -6.51 -3.45
C VAL A 32 -5.50 -7.76 -4.30
N THR A 33 -6.46 -7.98 -5.19
CA THR A 33 -6.45 -9.09 -6.16
C THR A 33 -6.42 -8.50 -7.55
N ILE A 34 -5.41 -8.87 -8.33
CA ILE A 34 -5.21 -8.39 -9.70
C ILE A 34 -5.23 -9.60 -10.63
N TYR A 35 -6.10 -9.56 -11.63
CA TYR A 35 -6.10 -10.56 -12.69
C TYR A 35 -5.19 -10.12 -13.82
N LYS A 36 -4.34 -11.03 -14.29
CA LYS A 36 -3.42 -10.77 -15.40
C LYS A 36 -4.23 -10.54 -16.69
N THR A 37 -3.97 -9.43 -17.38
CA THR A 37 -4.53 -9.14 -18.70
C THR A 37 -3.49 -9.43 -19.79
N GLU A 38 -3.84 -9.15 -21.05
CA GLU A 38 -2.92 -9.30 -22.19
C GLU A 38 -1.63 -8.49 -22.02
N THR A 39 -1.71 -7.31 -21.38
CA THR A 39 -0.56 -6.44 -21.07
C THR A 39 0.13 -6.77 -19.73
N GLY A 40 -0.26 -7.86 -19.06
CA GLY A 40 0.27 -8.26 -17.75
C GLY A 40 -0.58 -7.75 -16.58
N PHE A 41 0.05 -7.45 -15.44
CA PHE A 41 -0.65 -6.88 -14.29
C PHE A 41 -0.73 -5.34 -14.34
N GLY A 42 0.09 -4.68 -15.15
CA GLY A 42 0.06 -3.22 -15.32
C GLY A 42 0.72 -2.43 -14.18
N PHE A 43 1.76 -2.96 -13.53
CA PHE A 43 2.59 -2.21 -12.59
C PHE A 43 4.03 -2.74 -12.57
N ASN A 44 4.96 -1.90 -12.13
CA ASN A 44 6.37 -2.25 -12.00
C ASN A 44 6.76 -2.28 -10.52
N VAL A 45 7.53 -3.29 -10.15
CA VAL A 45 8.06 -3.46 -8.79
C VAL A 45 9.53 -3.12 -8.77
N ARG A 46 9.97 -2.41 -7.73
CA ARG A 46 11.38 -2.09 -7.49
C ARG A 46 11.67 -2.24 -6.01
N GLY A 47 12.86 -2.70 -5.67
CA GLY A 47 13.25 -2.91 -4.30
C GLY A 47 14.60 -3.61 -4.22
N GLN A 48 15.11 -3.72 -3.00
CA GLN A 48 16.27 -4.55 -2.73
C GLN A 48 15.92 -6.01 -3.04
N VAL A 49 16.80 -6.69 -3.78
CA VAL A 49 16.65 -8.10 -4.15
C VAL A 49 17.32 -9.02 -3.12
N SER A 50 18.28 -8.49 -2.37
CA SER A 50 18.92 -9.21 -1.26
C SER A 50 17.93 -9.43 -0.14
N GLU A 51 17.75 -10.70 0.25
CA GLU A 51 17.01 -11.07 1.45
C GLU A 51 17.74 -10.53 2.69
N GLY A 52 16.98 -9.87 3.57
CA GLY A 52 17.52 -9.28 4.80
C GLY A 52 18.11 -7.88 4.63
N GLY A 53 18.27 -7.20 5.76
CA GLY A 53 18.72 -5.81 5.83
C GLY A 53 18.32 -5.18 7.17
N GLN A 54 18.75 -3.94 7.40
CA GLN A 54 18.36 -3.25 8.63
C GLN A 54 16.84 -3.06 8.68
N LEU A 55 16.23 -3.48 9.80
CA LEU A 55 14.81 -3.30 10.02
C LEU A 55 14.46 -1.82 10.06
N ARG A 56 13.40 -1.45 9.36
CA ARG A 56 12.86 -0.08 9.33
C ARG A 56 11.54 -0.04 10.06
N SER A 57 11.42 0.87 11.01
CA SER A 57 10.15 1.15 11.66
C SER A 57 9.24 1.91 10.69
N ILE A 58 8.12 1.30 10.31
CA ILE A 58 7.06 1.92 9.50
C ILE A 58 5.78 1.84 10.34
N ASN A 59 5.17 2.99 10.64
CA ASN A 59 3.97 3.07 11.50
C ASN A 59 4.13 2.39 12.90
N GLY A 60 5.35 2.37 13.44
CA GLY A 60 5.64 1.78 14.76
C GLY A 60 6.00 0.29 14.74
N GLU A 61 5.90 -0.38 13.58
CA GLU A 61 6.27 -1.80 13.43
C GLU A 61 7.54 -1.94 12.59
N LEU A 62 8.42 -2.86 12.98
CA LEU A 62 9.69 -3.08 12.29
C LEU A 62 9.48 -4.04 11.11
N TYR A 63 9.78 -3.55 9.90
CA TYR A 63 9.74 -4.36 8.69
C TYR A 63 11.13 -4.50 8.09
N ALA A 64 11.38 -5.64 7.46
CA ALA A 64 12.50 -5.81 6.54
C ALA A 64 12.36 -4.83 5.34
N PRO A 65 13.42 -4.59 4.56
CA PRO A 65 13.33 -3.79 3.34
C PRO A 65 12.25 -4.32 2.38
N LEU A 66 11.14 -3.60 2.27
CA LEU A 66 10.01 -4.00 1.42
C LEU A 66 10.21 -3.53 -0.01
N GLN A 67 9.74 -4.35 -0.95
CA GLN A 67 9.61 -3.94 -2.35
C GLN A 67 8.48 -2.93 -2.48
N HIS A 68 8.55 -2.05 -3.47
CA HIS A 68 7.54 -1.04 -3.72
C HIS A 68 7.15 -0.97 -5.18
N VAL A 69 5.96 -0.44 -5.42
CA VAL A 69 5.47 -0.16 -6.76
C VAL A 69 6.12 1.12 -7.29
N SER A 70 6.95 0.98 -8.32
CA SER A 70 7.71 2.08 -8.92
C SER A 70 6.94 2.81 -10.02
N ALA A 71 6.04 2.11 -10.71
CA ALA A 71 5.15 2.67 -11.73
C ALA A 71 3.86 1.83 -11.82
N VAL A 72 2.78 2.47 -12.24
CA VAL A 72 1.49 1.83 -12.54
C VAL A 72 1.08 2.25 -13.94
N LEU A 73 0.58 1.31 -14.74
CA LEU A 73 0.06 1.56 -16.07
C LEU A 73 -1.32 2.21 -15.95
N GLU A 74 -1.49 3.39 -16.53
CA GLU A 74 -2.80 4.06 -16.62
C GLU A 74 -3.81 3.18 -17.36
N ASN A 75 -5.02 3.07 -16.82
CA ASN A 75 -6.10 2.18 -17.28
C ASN A 75 -5.74 0.68 -17.23
N GLY A 76 -4.62 0.32 -16.60
CA GLY A 76 -4.15 -1.06 -16.43
C GLY A 76 -4.93 -1.84 -15.37
N ALA A 77 -4.66 -3.14 -15.27
CA ALA A 77 -5.32 -4.01 -14.29
C ALA A 77 -5.00 -3.60 -12.84
N ALA A 78 -3.77 -3.20 -12.56
CA ALA A 78 -3.33 -2.75 -11.25
C ALA A 78 -4.02 -1.46 -10.78
N GLU A 79 -4.18 -0.47 -11.67
CA GLU A 79 -4.90 0.77 -11.34
C GLU A 79 -6.36 0.47 -10.99
N LYS A 80 -7.03 -0.39 -11.79
CA LYS A 80 -8.40 -0.84 -11.53
C LYS A 80 -8.53 -1.61 -10.21
N ALA A 81 -7.49 -2.32 -9.81
CA ALA A 81 -7.42 -3.03 -8.53
C ALA A 81 -7.04 -2.13 -7.34
N GLY A 82 -6.72 -0.85 -7.57
CA GLY A 82 -6.38 0.11 -6.51
C GLY A 82 -4.91 0.10 -6.09
N ILE A 83 -4.00 -0.41 -6.93
CA ILE A 83 -2.55 -0.22 -6.78
C ILE A 83 -2.19 1.21 -7.17
N LYS A 84 -1.30 1.82 -6.38
CA LYS A 84 -0.75 3.16 -6.57
C LYS A 84 0.76 3.12 -6.54
N LYS A 85 1.39 4.06 -7.24
CA LYS A 85 2.84 4.27 -7.16
C LYS A 85 3.23 4.60 -5.72
N GLY A 86 4.25 3.92 -5.20
CA GLY A 86 4.72 4.06 -3.82
C GLY A 86 4.15 3.03 -2.85
N ASP A 87 3.17 2.22 -3.25
CA ASP A 87 2.67 1.12 -2.42
C ASP A 87 3.79 0.15 -2.07
N ARG A 88 3.92 -0.21 -0.79
CA ARG A 88 4.91 -1.16 -0.29
C ARG A 88 4.29 -2.54 -0.17
N ILE A 89 4.94 -3.53 -0.76
CA ILE A 89 4.48 -4.92 -0.84
C ILE A 89 4.87 -5.63 0.45
N LEU A 90 3.88 -6.11 1.18
CA LEU A 90 4.08 -6.84 2.44
C LEU A 90 4.07 -8.35 2.22
N GLU A 91 3.13 -8.84 1.41
CA GLU A 91 2.91 -10.25 1.10
C GLU A 91 2.37 -10.38 -0.31
N VAL A 92 2.68 -11.46 -1.04
CA VAL A 92 2.19 -11.72 -2.39
C VAL A 92 1.35 -12.98 -2.45
#